data_AF-A0A2P2MKU3-F1
#
_entry.id   AF-A0A2P2MKU3-F1
#
_cell.length_a   1.000
_cell.length_b   1.000
_cell.length_c   1.000
_cell.angle_alpha   90.00
_cell.angle_beta   90.00
_cell.angle_gamma   90.00
#
_symmetry.space_group_name_H-M   'P 1'
#
loop_
_entity.id
_entity.type
_entity.pdbx_description
1 polymer ?
#
loop_
_entity_poly.entity_id
_entity_poly.type
_entity_poly.pdbx_seq_one_letter_code
_entity_poly.pdbx_strand_id
1 'polypeptide(L)'
;MVKNYVRENVPLSRFGVLVAQLESIVASASQQSPDPLLCFDLLSDLITAIDEEPQDSILLWQRKCEDALYSLLVLGARQPVRHLASVAMANIISKGDSISIYSRVSSLQGFLSDGKRSEPQKVAGAAQCLGELYRYFGRRITSGLLETTIIATKLMKFYEEFVRQEALLMLQKALEGSGGNATSSAYNEAFRLITRFAIGDKSFVVRIAAAHCLKAFASIGGPGLGAGELDNSAAHCVKALEDPVSSVRDAFAEALGSLLALGMNPEAQVQSGGKGSFPSAKKLEGCLQRHLSLPFSRANGPRSKDVRMGITLSWVSFLQAIRLRYLRPDTELQNYALQVMEMLNTDAFDAHAQVLLLARISFLFAIIILHMLLICLTISCNLVPFL
;
A
#
# COMPACT_ATOMS: atom_id res chain seq x y z
N MET A 1 17.47 -50.07 -13.05
CA MET A 1 16.48 -49.81 -14.12
C MET A 1 16.15 -48.33 -14.11
N VAL A 2 16.77 -47.56 -14.99
CA VAL A 2 16.52 -46.12 -15.15
C VAL A 2 15.20 -45.97 -15.91
N LYS A 3 14.15 -45.50 -15.24
CA LYS A 3 12.91 -45.10 -15.92
C LYS A 3 13.19 -43.80 -16.66
N ASN A 4 13.52 -43.93 -17.95
CA ASN A 4 13.39 -42.84 -18.90
C ASN A 4 11.90 -42.50 -18.99
N TYR A 5 11.47 -41.47 -18.27
CA TYR A 5 10.22 -40.78 -18.60
C TYR A 5 10.45 -40.09 -19.95
N VAL A 6 10.08 -40.78 -21.00
CA VAL A 6 9.80 -40.20 -22.30
C VAL A 6 8.87 -39.02 -22.03
N ARG A 7 9.29 -37.80 -22.39
CA ARG A 7 8.40 -36.64 -22.49
C ARG A 7 7.34 -37.01 -23.52
N GLU A 8 6.23 -37.57 -23.07
CA GLU A 8 5.03 -37.67 -23.88
C GLU A 8 4.69 -36.25 -24.34
N ASN A 9 4.42 -36.12 -25.64
CA ASN A 9 3.94 -34.90 -26.27
C ASN A 9 2.57 -34.55 -25.68
N VAL A 10 2.56 -33.98 -24.47
CA VAL A 10 1.39 -33.29 -23.92
C VAL A 10 1.10 -32.14 -24.88
N PRO A 11 -0.09 -32.07 -25.50
CA PRO A 11 -0.47 -30.92 -26.30
C PRO A 11 -0.21 -29.66 -25.48
N LEU A 12 0.58 -28.72 -26.02
CA LEU A 12 0.89 -27.46 -25.35
C LEU A 12 -0.44 -26.78 -25.02
N SER A 13 -0.77 -26.70 -23.73
CA SER A 13 -1.92 -25.94 -23.28
C SER A 13 -1.75 -24.48 -23.67
N ARG A 14 -2.86 -23.73 -23.75
CA ARG A 14 -2.83 -22.28 -24.04
C ARG A 14 -1.82 -21.57 -23.14
N PHE A 15 -1.78 -21.90 -21.86
CA PHE A 15 -0.79 -21.39 -20.92
C PHE A 15 0.66 -21.72 -21.33
N GLY A 16 0.96 -22.99 -21.64
CA GLY A 16 2.29 -23.39 -22.08
C GLY A 16 2.76 -22.67 -23.35
N VAL A 17 1.86 -22.41 -24.31
CA VAL A 17 2.15 -21.61 -25.50
C VAL A 17 2.52 -20.16 -25.15
N LEU A 18 1.74 -19.51 -24.27
CA LEU A 18 1.99 -18.12 -23.85
C LEU A 18 3.33 -17.99 -23.10
N VAL A 19 3.66 -18.96 -22.25
CA VAL A 19 4.97 -19.01 -21.57
C VAL A 19 6.10 -19.12 -22.59
N ALA A 20 5.99 -20.02 -23.58
CA ALA A 20 7.01 -20.18 -24.61
C ALA A 20 7.18 -18.92 -25.48
N GLN A 21 6.08 -18.22 -25.78
CA GLN A 21 6.13 -16.94 -26.49
C GLN A 21 6.85 -15.87 -25.65
N LEU A 22 6.56 -15.78 -24.36
CA LEU A 22 7.26 -14.86 -23.45
C LEU A 22 8.76 -15.17 -23.38
N GLU A 23 9.12 -16.45 -23.23
CA GLU A 23 10.52 -16.91 -23.27
C GLU A 23 11.22 -16.48 -24.57
N SER A 24 10.54 -16.64 -25.71
CA SER A 24 11.07 -16.22 -27.02
C SER A 24 11.29 -14.71 -27.09
N ILE A 25 10.34 -13.91 -26.60
CA ILE A 25 10.46 -12.45 -26.58
C ILE A 25 11.68 -12.03 -25.76
N VAL A 26 11.82 -12.54 -24.53
CA VAL A 26 12.94 -12.13 -23.66
C VAL A 26 14.29 -12.66 -24.16
N ALA A 27 14.33 -13.82 -24.81
CA ALA A 27 15.56 -14.36 -25.42
C ALA A 27 16.05 -13.50 -26.59
N SER A 28 15.13 -12.94 -27.38
CA SER A 28 15.43 -12.08 -28.52
C SER A 28 15.78 -10.63 -28.15
N ALA A 29 15.66 -10.27 -26.87
CA ALA A 29 15.78 -8.88 -26.40
C ALA A 29 17.16 -8.23 -26.64
N SER A 30 18.22 -9.04 -26.83
CA SER A 30 19.56 -8.55 -27.19
C SER A 30 19.64 -8.05 -28.64
N GLN A 31 18.74 -8.51 -29.51
CA GLN A 31 18.68 -8.15 -30.92
C GLN A 31 17.61 -7.07 -31.18
N GLN A 32 16.45 -7.20 -30.54
CA GLN A 32 15.33 -6.28 -30.69
C GLN A 32 14.65 -6.06 -29.33
N SER A 33 14.44 -4.80 -28.96
CA SER A 33 13.70 -4.49 -27.73
C SER A 33 12.27 -5.06 -27.80
N PRO A 34 11.76 -5.70 -26.73
CA PRO A 34 10.39 -6.23 -26.71
C PRO A 34 9.36 -5.17 -27.06
N ASP A 35 8.45 -5.50 -27.99
CA ASP A 35 7.36 -4.60 -28.36
C ASP A 35 6.36 -4.44 -27.20
N PRO A 36 6.08 -3.20 -26.72
CA PRO A 36 5.25 -3.01 -25.55
C PRO A 36 3.80 -3.46 -25.71
N LEU A 37 3.21 -3.34 -26.90
CA LEU A 37 1.81 -3.72 -27.15
C LEU A 37 1.69 -5.24 -27.18
N LEU A 38 2.59 -5.90 -27.90
CA LEU A 38 2.69 -7.36 -27.92
C LEU A 38 2.88 -7.92 -26.51
N CYS A 39 3.79 -7.34 -25.72
CA CYS A 39 3.99 -7.77 -24.33
C CYS A 39 2.75 -7.52 -23.47
N PHE A 40 2.02 -6.43 -23.69
CA PHE A 40 0.79 -6.15 -22.94
C PHE A 40 -0.28 -7.20 -23.22
N ASP A 41 -0.60 -7.43 -24.50
CA ASP A 41 -1.62 -8.40 -24.91
C ASP A 41 -1.26 -9.81 -24.42
N LEU A 42 -0.01 -10.23 -24.62
CA LEU A 42 0.47 -11.52 -24.17
C LEU A 42 0.37 -11.69 -22.65
N LEU A 43 0.76 -10.68 -21.86
CA LEU A 43 0.70 -10.77 -20.40
C LEU A 43 -0.74 -10.74 -19.88
N SER A 44 -1.63 -10.00 -20.54
CA SER A 44 -3.07 -10.03 -20.24
C SER A 44 -3.65 -11.43 -20.47
N ASP A 45 -3.35 -12.04 -21.63
CA ASP A 45 -3.74 -13.42 -21.93
C ASP A 45 -3.10 -14.42 -20.96
N LEU A 46 -1.84 -14.22 -20.58
CA LEU A 46 -1.13 -15.07 -19.64
C LEU A 46 -1.78 -15.06 -18.26
N ILE A 47 -2.20 -13.89 -17.75
CA ILE A 47 -2.90 -13.79 -16.47
C ILE A 47 -4.21 -14.59 -16.50
N THR A 48 -5.02 -14.40 -17.54
CA THR A 48 -6.28 -15.16 -17.70
C THR A 48 -6.01 -16.67 -17.82
N ALA A 49 -5.00 -17.06 -18.60
CA ALA A 49 -4.64 -18.46 -18.77
C ALA A 49 -4.14 -19.07 -17.45
N ILE A 50 -3.37 -18.34 -16.63
CA ILE A 50 -2.95 -18.82 -15.30
C ILE A 50 -4.17 -19.17 -14.45
N ASP A 51 -5.24 -18.36 -14.47
CA ASP A 51 -6.43 -18.60 -13.65
C ASP A 51 -7.25 -19.83 -14.11
N GLU A 52 -7.25 -20.12 -15.41
CA GLU A 52 -8.01 -21.23 -16.02
C GLU A 52 -7.26 -22.58 -15.98
N GLU A 53 -5.93 -22.56 -15.95
CA GLU A 53 -5.10 -23.75 -16.16
C GLU A 53 -5.11 -24.73 -14.94
N PRO A 54 -5.12 -26.06 -15.13
CA PRO A 54 -5.02 -26.99 -13.99
C PRO A 54 -3.69 -26.86 -13.24
N GLN A 55 -3.72 -27.08 -11.92
CA GLN A 55 -2.55 -26.90 -11.05
C GLN A 55 -1.34 -27.76 -11.47
N ASP A 56 -1.55 -28.99 -11.93
CA ASP A 56 -0.47 -29.87 -12.40
C ASP A 56 0.29 -29.29 -13.60
N SER A 57 -0.42 -28.61 -14.51
CA SER A 57 0.17 -27.93 -15.66
C SER A 57 0.89 -26.64 -15.24
N ILE A 58 0.32 -25.90 -14.28
CA ILE A 58 0.99 -24.75 -13.65
C ILE A 58 2.35 -25.18 -13.08
N LEU A 59 2.40 -26.25 -12.30
CA LEU A 59 3.63 -26.77 -11.69
C LEU A 59 4.70 -27.14 -12.73
N LEU A 60 4.29 -27.69 -13.88
CA LEU A 60 5.20 -28.06 -14.96
C LEU A 60 5.90 -26.86 -15.61
N TRP A 61 5.17 -25.74 -15.77
CA TRP A 61 5.63 -24.56 -16.51
C TRP A 61 6.07 -23.40 -15.61
N GLN A 62 5.77 -23.45 -14.31
CA GLN A 62 5.99 -22.36 -13.37
C GLN A 62 7.40 -21.79 -13.43
N ARG A 63 8.43 -22.65 -13.35
CA ARG A 63 9.81 -22.15 -13.29
C ARG A 63 10.20 -21.34 -14.53
N LYS A 64 9.80 -21.82 -15.71
CA LYS A 64 10.02 -21.13 -16.99
C LYS A 64 9.26 -19.81 -17.04
N CYS A 65 7.99 -19.83 -16.63
CA CYS A 65 7.15 -18.63 -16.57
C CYS A 65 7.78 -17.56 -15.66
N GLU A 66 8.16 -17.93 -14.44
CA GLU A 66 8.80 -17.00 -13.51
C GLU A 66 10.14 -16.46 -14.04
N ASP A 67 10.98 -17.30 -14.65
CA ASP A 67 12.28 -16.88 -15.19
C ASP A 67 12.13 -15.94 -16.41
N ALA A 68 11.11 -16.17 -17.24
CA ALA A 68 10.78 -15.30 -18.36
C ALA A 68 10.21 -13.95 -17.89
N LEU A 69 9.30 -13.96 -16.92
CA LEU A 69 8.75 -12.75 -16.29
C LEU A 69 9.83 -11.92 -15.60
N TYR A 70 10.72 -12.58 -14.84
CA TYR A 70 11.87 -11.92 -14.21
C TYR A 70 12.77 -11.27 -15.26
N SER A 71 13.09 -12.00 -16.34
CA SER A 71 13.90 -11.48 -17.46
C SER A 71 13.25 -10.23 -18.08
N LEU A 72 11.95 -10.26 -18.35
CA LEU A 72 11.22 -9.11 -18.89
C LEU A 72 11.32 -7.87 -17.97
N LEU A 73 11.22 -8.07 -16.65
CA LEU A 73 11.33 -6.99 -15.67
C LEU A 73 12.74 -6.38 -15.66
N VAL A 74 13.78 -7.22 -15.66
CA VAL A 74 15.19 -6.75 -15.66
C VAL A 74 15.68 -6.30 -17.04
N LEU A 75 14.87 -6.46 -18.10
CA LEU A 75 15.06 -5.76 -19.37
C LEU A 75 14.58 -4.31 -19.32
N GLY A 76 13.82 -3.92 -18.29
CA GLY A 76 13.36 -2.54 -18.08
C GLY A 76 12.03 -2.24 -18.79
N ALA A 77 11.10 -3.20 -18.78
CA ALA A 77 9.75 -2.99 -19.27
C ALA A 77 9.09 -1.76 -18.61
N ARG A 78 8.41 -0.96 -19.43
CA ARG A 78 7.70 0.27 -18.99
C ARG A 78 6.33 -0.07 -18.40
N GLN A 79 5.72 0.85 -17.66
CA GLN A 79 4.28 0.77 -17.37
C GLN A 79 3.53 0.85 -18.72
N PRO A 80 2.51 0.02 -19.01
CA PRO A 80 1.78 -0.95 -18.17
C PRO A 80 2.36 -2.37 -18.11
N VAL A 81 3.28 -2.74 -19.01
CA VAL A 81 3.84 -4.10 -19.14
C VAL A 81 4.47 -4.61 -17.85
N ARG A 82 5.28 -3.80 -17.15
CA ARG A 82 5.90 -4.24 -15.88
C ARG A 82 4.87 -4.53 -14.78
N HIS A 83 3.72 -3.86 -14.80
CA HIS A 83 2.66 -4.11 -13.83
C HIS A 83 2.03 -5.48 -14.08
N LEU A 84 1.64 -5.78 -15.32
CA LEU A 84 1.10 -7.09 -15.67
C LEU A 84 2.10 -8.22 -15.42
N ALA A 85 3.39 -8.00 -15.72
CA ALA A 85 4.43 -9.00 -15.44
C ALA A 85 4.56 -9.28 -13.92
N SER A 86 4.45 -8.25 -13.08
CA SER A 86 4.46 -8.39 -11.62
C SER A 86 3.23 -9.14 -11.10
N VAL A 87 2.05 -8.87 -11.66
CA VAL A 87 0.80 -9.57 -11.32
C VAL A 87 0.86 -11.03 -11.76
N ALA A 88 1.29 -11.31 -12.99
CA ALA A 88 1.48 -12.66 -13.50
C ALA A 88 2.48 -13.45 -12.63
N MET A 89 3.57 -12.81 -12.17
CA MET A 89 4.53 -13.42 -11.24
C MET A 89 3.87 -13.81 -9.90
N ALA A 90 3.02 -12.94 -9.35
CA ALA A 90 2.31 -13.27 -8.12
C ALA A 90 1.30 -14.41 -8.34
N ASN A 91 0.50 -14.35 -9.41
CA ASN A 91 -0.52 -15.36 -9.71
C ASN A 91 0.09 -16.75 -9.95
N ILE A 92 1.20 -16.84 -10.71
CA ILE A 92 1.84 -18.13 -10.98
C ILE A 92 2.40 -18.78 -9.71
N ILE A 93 2.99 -17.98 -8.81
CA ILE A 93 3.50 -18.47 -7.51
C ILE A 93 2.33 -18.84 -6.57
N SER A 94 1.22 -18.11 -6.63
CA SER A 94 0.03 -18.37 -5.81
C SER A 94 -0.63 -19.69 -6.19
N LYS A 95 -0.70 -20.00 -7.49
CA LYS A 95 -1.36 -21.21 -7.99
C LYS A 95 -0.43 -22.42 -8.05
N GLY A 96 0.87 -22.21 -8.22
CA GLY A 96 1.89 -23.25 -8.30
C GLY A 96 2.52 -23.63 -6.96
N ASP A 97 3.79 -24.03 -7.02
CA ASP A 97 4.61 -24.26 -5.84
C ASP A 97 4.94 -22.94 -5.18
N SER A 98 4.26 -22.71 -4.07
CA SER A 98 4.38 -21.50 -3.28
C SER A 98 5.71 -21.39 -2.51
N ILE A 99 6.58 -22.41 -2.50
CA ILE A 99 7.93 -22.34 -1.92
C ILE A 99 8.86 -21.48 -2.78
N SER A 100 8.61 -21.41 -4.10
CA SER A 100 9.36 -20.59 -5.06
C SER A 100 9.49 -19.11 -4.66
N ILE A 101 8.54 -18.58 -3.88
CA ILE A 101 8.52 -17.20 -3.40
C ILE A 101 9.83 -16.78 -2.72
N TYR A 102 10.43 -17.66 -1.91
CA TYR A 102 11.66 -17.36 -1.18
C TYR A 102 12.84 -17.14 -2.13
N SER A 103 12.94 -17.99 -3.15
CA SER A 103 13.97 -17.85 -4.20
C SER A 103 13.74 -16.58 -5.01
N ARG A 104 12.50 -16.32 -5.44
CA ARG A 104 12.19 -15.16 -6.30
C ARG A 104 12.41 -13.83 -5.61
N VAL A 105 11.99 -13.71 -4.34
CA VAL A 105 12.25 -12.53 -3.51
C VAL A 105 13.76 -12.31 -3.35
N SER A 106 14.51 -13.37 -3.03
CA SER A 106 15.97 -13.30 -2.89
C SER A 106 16.65 -12.82 -4.18
N SER A 107 16.24 -13.35 -5.34
CA SER A 107 16.78 -12.89 -6.64
C SER A 107 16.49 -11.42 -6.93
N LEU A 108 15.27 -10.95 -6.68
CA LEU A 108 14.89 -9.54 -6.86
C LEU A 108 15.65 -8.62 -5.90
N GLN A 109 15.77 -9.02 -4.63
CA GLN A 109 16.54 -8.27 -3.63
C GLN A 109 18.02 -8.20 -4.01
N GLY A 110 18.61 -9.32 -4.46
CA GLY A 110 19.98 -9.36 -4.95
C GLY A 110 20.21 -8.38 -6.11
N PHE A 111 19.34 -8.41 -7.13
CA PHE A 111 19.39 -7.48 -8.25
C PHE A 111 19.28 -6.01 -7.83
N LEU A 112 18.36 -5.70 -6.92
CA LEU A 112 18.13 -4.34 -6.43
C LEU A 112 19.25 -3.85 -5.50
N SER A 113 19.92 -4.74 -4.78
CA SER A 113 20.98 -4.36 -3.84
C SER A 113 22.23 -3.79 -4.55
N ASP A 114 22.42 -4.16 -5.83
CA ASP A 114 23.43 -3.62 -6.77
C ASP A 114 22.94 -2.38 -7.55
N GLY A 115 21.76 -1.84 -7.20
CA GLY A 115 20.99 -0.91 -8.02
C GLY A 115 21.73 0.33 -8.57
N LYS A 116 22.80 0.83 -7.93
CA LYS A 116 23.58 1.98 -8.43
C LYS A 116 24.23 1.76 -9.81
N ARG A 117 24.38 0.50 -10.24
CA ARG A 117 24.95 0.13 -11.54
C ARG A 117 23.90 -0.21 -12.59
N SER A 118 22.62 -0.20 -12.21
CA SER A 118 21.52 -0.68 -13.03
C SER A 118 20.71 0.46 -13.60
N GLU A 119 20.26 0.31 -14.84
CA GLU A 119 19.39 1.26 -15.52
C GLU A 119 18.10 1.53 -14.72
N PRO A 120 17.66 2.80 -14.59
CA PRO A 120 16.48 3.18 -13.81
C PRO A 120 15.21 2.36 -14.09
N GLN A 121 14.95 2.01 -15.35
CA GLN A 121 13.76 1.23 -15.71
C GLN A 121 13.82 -0.22 -15.21
N LYS A 122 15.01 -0.83 -15.18
CA LYS A 122 15.20 -2.20 -14.68
C LYS A 122 14.99 -2.24 -13.17
N VAL A 123 15.53 -1.24 -12.48
CA VAL A 123 15.34 -1.06 -11.03
C VAL A 123 13.86 -0.85 -10.70
N ALA A 124 13.16 0.00 -11.43
CA ALA A 124 11.72 0.22 -11.24
C ALA A 124 10.90 -1.06 -11.46
N GLY A 125 11.19 -1.82 -12.51
CA GLY A 125 10.52 -3.11 -12.76
C GLY A 125 10.73 -4.12 -11.63
N ALA A 126 11.97 -4.31 -11.19
CA ALA A 126 12.28 -5.22 -10.10
C ALA A 126 11.67 -4.78 -8.76
N ALA A 127 11.69 -3.48 -8.44
CA ALA A 127 11.08 -2.93 -7.22
C ALA A 127 9.56 -3.11 -7.23
N GLN A 128 8.90 -2.84 -8.36
CA GLN A 128 7.45 -3.03 -8.50
C GLN A 128 7.05 -4.49 -8.29
N CYS A 129 7.80 -5.43 -8.90
CA CYS A 129 7.55 -6.86 -8.74
C CYS A 129 7.78 -7.32 -7.30
N LEU A 130 8.85 -6.86 -6.64
CA LEU A 130 9.09 -7.19 -5.23
C LEU A 130 7.96 -6.68 -4.34
N GLY A 131 7.45 -5.47 -4.57
CA GLY A 131 6.28 -4.94 -3.89
C GLY A 131 5.04 -5.80 -4.12
N GLU A 132 4.79 -6.23 -5.36
CA GLU A 132 3.65 -7.11 -5.68
C GLU A 132 3.74 -8.46 -4.96
N LEU A 133 4.94 -9.05 -4.89
CA LEU A 133 5.16 -10.29 -4.13
C LEU A 133 4.90 -10.10 -2.63
N TYR A 134 5.28 -8.96 -2.05
CA TYR A 134 4.91 -8.66 -0.67
C TYR A 134 3.39 -8.52 -0.48
N ARG A 135 2.68 -7.92 -1.44
CA ARG A 135 1.22 -7.77 -1.36
C ARG A 135 0.51 -9.12 -1.20
N TYR A 136 0.96 -10.14 -1.93
CA TYR A 136 0.36 -11.48 -1.89
C TYR A 136 0.93 -12.37 -0.78
N PHE A 137 2.24 -12.32 -0.54
CA PHE A 137 2.94 -13.31 0.27
C PHE A 137 3.62 -12.72 1.51
N GLY A 138 3.43 -11.43 1.80
CA GLY A 138 4.21 -10.71 2.83
C GLY A 138 4.27 -11.39 4.19
N ARG A 139 3.17 -12.01 4.64
CA ARG A 139 3.11 -12.78 5.90
C ARG A 139 4.09 -13.95 5.96
N ARG A 140 4.52 -14.49 4.81
CA ARG A 140 5.45 -15.63 4.69
C ARG A 140 6.91 -15.20 4.52
N ILE A 141 7.15 -13.96 4.10
CA ILE A 141 8.48 -13.43 3.75
C ILE A 141 8.88 -12.24 4.64
N THR A 142 8.33 -12.17 5.85
CA THR A 142 8.60 -11.08 6.82
C THR A 142 10.08 -10.95 7.18
N SER A 143 10.85 -12.04 7.11
CA SER A 143 12.31 -12.05 7.33
C SER A 143 13.08 -11.20 6.32
N GLY A 144 12.55 -11.03 5.09
CA GLY A 144 13.15 -10.20 4.05
C GLY A 144 12.86 -8.70 4.18
N LEU A 145 12.00 -8.28 5.11
CA LEU A 145 11.53 -6.90 5.17
C LEU A 145 12.66 -5.91 5.46
N LEU A 146 13.59 -6.25 6.37
CA LEU A 146 14.72 -5.37 6.70
C LEU A 146 15.58 -5.06 5.47
N GLU A 147 15.95 -6.09 4.71
CA GLU A 147 16.72 -5.92 3.47
C GLU A 147 15.94 -5.09 2.44
N THR A 148 14.64 -5.30 2.34
CA THR A 148 13.75 -4.53 1.44
C THR A 148 13.73 -3.04 1.81
N THR A 149 13.71 -2.71 3.10
CA THR A 149 13.79 -1.33 3.58
C THR A 149 15.16 -0.70 3.29
N ILE A 150 16.25 -1.46 3.46
CA ILE A 150 17.61 -1.01 3.11
C ILE A 150 17.70 -0.73 1.61
N ILE A 151 17.16 -1.61 0.78
CA ILE A 151 17.04 -1.42 -0.67
C ILE A 151 16.24 -0.15 -0.97
N ALA A 152 15.05 0.03 -0.42
CA ALA A 152 14.24 1.24 -0.62
C ALA A 152 15.03 2.51 -0.27
N THR A 153 15.80 2.49 0.82
CA THR A 153 16.69 3.61 1.22
C THR A 153 17.79 3.89 0.19
N LYS A 154 18.36 2.86 -0.45
CA LYS A 154 19.31 3.04 -1.56
C LYS A 154 18.60 3.64 -2.78
N LEU A 155 17.42 3.16 -3.14
CA LEU A 155 16.66 3.61 -4.30
C LEU A 155 16.20 5.07 -4.18
N MET A 156 15.94 5.55 -2.97
CA MET A 156 15.64 6.97 -2.71
C MET A 156 16.79 7.93 -3.07
N LYS A 157 17.99 7.43 -3.41
CA LYS A 157 19.11 8.25 -3.87
C LYS A 157 19.16 8.45 -5.40
N PHE A 158 18.26 7.80 -6.15
CA PHE A 158 18.17 8.02 -7.60
C PHE A 158 17.71 9.43 -7.93
N TYR A 159 18.14 9.95 -9.08
CA TYR A 159 17.71 11.25 -9.58
C TYR A 159 16.26 11.18 -10.07
N GLU A 160 15.94 10.09 -10.75
CA GLU A 160 14.65 9.79 -11.37
C GLU A 160 13.55 9.64 -10.31
N GLU A 161 12.58 10.56 -10.34
CA GLU A 161 11.47 10.55 -9.38
C GLU A 161 10.64 9.26 -9.43
N PHE A 162 10.48 8.64 -10.60
CA PHE A 162 9.72 7.40 -10.73
C PHE A 162 10.41 6.22 -10.03
N VAL A 163 11.75 6.20 -9.93
CA VAL A 163 12.47 5.16 -9.17
C VAL A 163 12.26 5.37 -7.68
N ARG A 164 12.34 6.63 -7.21
CA ARG A 164 12.05 6.98 -5.81
C ARG A 164 10.59 6.66 -5.45
N GLN A 165 9.66 6.90 -6.36
CA GLN A 165 8.25 6.54 -6.21
C GLN A 165 8.07 5.02 -6.09
N GLU A 166 8.60 4.23 -7.02
CA GLU A 166 8.48 2.76 -6.99
C GLU A 166 9.15 2.15 -5.74
N ALA A 167 10.22 2.77 -5.22
CA ALA A 167 10.83 2.36 -3.95
C ALA A 167 9.86 2.49 -2.76
N LEU A 168 9.08 3.58 -2.71
CA LEU A 168 8.08 3.79 -1.66
C LEU A 168 6.83 2.94 -1.88
N LEU A 169 6.37 2.73 -3.12
CA LEU A 169 5.26 1.81 -3.40
C LEU A 169 5.62 0.36 -3.06
N MET A 170 6.86 -0.06 -3.34
CA MET A 170 7.40 -1.34 -2.88
C MET A 170 7.36 -1.44 -1.36
N LEU A 171 7.85 -0.42 -0.66
CA LEU A 171 7.84 -0.39 0.81
C LEU A 171 6.41 -0.40 1.38
N GLN A 172 5.49 0.37 0.80
CA GLN A 172 4.09 0.39 1.22
C GLN A 172 3.49 -1.03 1.19
N LYS A 173 3.61 -1.72 0.04
CA LYS A 173 3.10 -3.09 -0.11
C LYS A 173 3.82 -4.06 0.82
N ALA A 174 5.12 -3.86 1.08
CA ALA A 174 5.90 -4.65 2.03
C ALA A 174 5.42 -4.50 3.48
N LEU A 175 5.10 -3.27 3.91
CA LEU A 175 4.54 -2.98 5.22
C LEU A 175 3.16 -3.63 5.37
N GLU A 176 2.25 -3.34 4.43
CA GLU A 176 0.87 -3.87 4.43
C GLU A 176 0.86 -5.41 4.41
N GLY A 177 1.64 -6.01 3.50
CA GLY A 177 1.72 -7.45 3.35
C GLY A 177 2.32 -8.17 4.56
N SER A 178 3.25 -7.54 5.27
CA SER A 178 3.88 -8.10 6.48
C SER A 178 2.96 -8.02 7.71
N GLY A 179 2.02 -7.06 7.73
CA GLY A 179 0.96 -6.97 8.73
C GLY A 179 1.46 -6.80 10.18
N GLY A 180 2.59 -6.12 10.39
CA GLY A 180 3.15 -5.88 11.72
C GLY A 180 4.05 -7.00 12.27
N ASN A 181 4.20 -8.13 11.57
CA ASN A 181 4.83 -9.35 12.09
C ASN A 181 6.34 -9.50 11.80
N ALA A 182 7.00 -8.42 11.38
CA ALA A 182 8.43 -8.43 11.06
C ALA A 182 9.27 -7.91 12.24
N THR A 183 10.59 -7.92 12.09
CA THR A 183 11.49 -7.44 13.15
C THR A 183 11.32 -5.95 13.39
N SER A 184 11.47 -5.51 14.65
CA SER A 184 11.42 -4.08 15.01
C SER A 184 12.41 -3.23 14.22
N SER A 185 13.59 -3.78 13.92
CA SER A 185 14.61 -3.09 13.12
C SER A 185 14.12 -2.73 11.71
N ALA A 186 13.33 -3.60 11.08
CA ALA A 186 12.78 -3.35 9.75
C ALA A 186 11.82 -2.15 9.76
N TYR A 187 10.95 -2.09 10.77
CA TYR A 187 9.98 -1.01 10.93
C TYR A 187 10.62 0.32 11.34
N ASN A 188 11.56 0.28 12.28
CA ASN A 188 12.29 1.49 12.71
C ASN A 188 13.05 2.11 11.53
N GLU A 189 13.70 1.29 10.72
CA GLU A 189 14.42 1.75 9.52
C GLU A 189 13.46 2.29 8.46
N ALA A 190 12.30 1.65 8.27
CA ALA A 190 11.30 2.10 7.29
C ALA A 190 10.68 3.43 7.70
N PHE A 191 10.35 3.59 8.98
CA PHE A 191 9.82 4.84 9.51
C PHE A 191 10.86 5.97 9.41
N ARG A 192 12.14 5.67 9.71
CA ARG A 192 13.25 6.61 9.54
C ARG A 192 13.43 7.04 8.09
N LEU A 193 13.32 6.11 7.14
CA LEU A 193 13.39 6.40 5.70
C LEU A 193 12.30 7.41 5.31
N ILE A 194 11.05 7.11 5.69
CA ILE A 194 9.88 7.92 5.34
C ILE A 194 10.02 9.34 5.90
N THR A 195 10.26 9.44 7.21
CA THR A 195 10.27 10.72 7.93
C THR A 195 11.45 11.61 7.59
N ARG A 196 12.62 11.05 7.27
CA ARG A 196 13.82 11.83 6.96
C ARG A 196 13.98 12.19 5.49
N PHE A 197 13.53 11.32 4.58
CA PHE A 197 13.87 11.47 3.16
C PHE A 197 12.65 11.57 2.23
N ALA A 198 11.52 10.94 2.57
CA ALA A 198 10.41 10.81 1.63
C ALA A 198 9.36 11.93 1.74
N ILE A 199 8.98 12.32 2.96
CA ILE A 199 7.91 13.32 3.18
C ILE A 199 8.26 14.71 2.64
N GLY A 200 9.55 15.03 2.55
CA GLY A 200 10.08 16.30 2.04
C GLY A 200 10.65 16.21 0.62
N ASP A 201 10.37 15.14 -0.12
CA ASP A 201 10.89 15.00 -1.49
C ASP A 201 10.39 16.14 -2.39
N LYS A 202 11.22 16.55 -3.36
CA LYS A 202 10.88 17.61 -4.32
C LYS A 202 9.72 17.20 -5.23
N SER A 203 9.63 15.91 -5.57
CA SER A 203 8.59 15.37 -6.43
C SER A 203 7.30 15.10 -5.66
N PHE A 204 6.19 15.60 -6.17
CA PHE A 204 4.88 15.40 -5.54
C PHE A 204 4.44 13.93 -5.55
N VAL A 205 4.80 13.15 -6.58
CA VAL A 205 4.45 11.72 -6.63
C VAL A 205 5.17 10.91 -5.56
N VAL A 206 6.39 11.31 -5.18
CA VAL A 206 7.15 10.70 -4.09
C VAL A 206 6.54 11.09 -2.74
N ARG A 207 6.11 12.35 -2.57
CA ARG A 207 5.41 12.80 -1.35
C ARG A 207 4.08 12.06 -1.15
N ILE A 208 3.30 11.81 -2.20
CA ILE A 208 2.08 11.00 -2.15
C ILE A 208 2.40 9.58 -1.67
N ALA A 209 3.40 8.93 -2.27
CA ALA A 209 3.82 7.59 -1.86
C ALA A 209 4.31 7.56 -0.40
N ALA A 210 4.99 8.62 0.07
CA ALA A 210 5.38 8.76 1.47
C ALA A 210 4.18 8.81 2.43
N ALA A 211 3.14 9.58 2.08
CA ALA A 211 1.90 9.63 2.84
C ALA A 211 1.20 8.27 2.89
N HIS A 212 1.17 7.54 1.78
CA HIS A 212 0.63 6.17 1.75
C HIS A 212 1.44 5.21 2.63
N CYS A 213 2.77 5.35 2.70
CA CYS A 213 3.57 4.57 3.66
C CYS A 213 3.22 4.89 5.12
N LEU A 214 2.96 6.15 5.49
CA LEU A 214 2.49 6.52 6.83
C LEU A 214 1.12 5.91 7.14
N LYS A 215 0.19 5.95 6.16
CA LYS A 215 -1.12 5.29 6.26
C LYS A 215 -0.97 3.77 6.40
N ALA A 216 -0.04 3.14 5.68
CA ALA A 216 0.27 1.72 5.80
C ALA A 216 0.79 1.39 7.20
N PHE A 217 1.69 2.20 7.76
CA PHE A 217 2.16 2.07 9.15
C PHE A 217 0.99 2.09 10.14
N ALA A 218 0.12 3.09 10.06
CA ALA A 218 -1.07 3.15 10.91
C ALA A 218 -1.97 1.91 10.74
N SER A 219 -2.07 1.42 9.51
CA SER A 219 -2.93 0.31 9.12
C SER A 219 -2.51 -1.04 9.67
N ILE A 220 -1.21 -1.24 9.91
CA ILE A 220 -0.65 -2.49 10.45
C ILE A 220 -0.40 -2.41 11.96
N GLY A 221 -0.99 -1.43 12.64
CA GLY A 221 -0.86 -1.25 14.09
C GLY A 221 0.39 -0.49 14.53
N GLY A 222 1.07 0.23 13.63
CA GLY A 222 2.21 1.10 13.95
C GLY A 222 3.36 0.42 14.69
N PRO A 223 3.87 -0.74 14.25
CA PRO A 223 4.98 -1.41 14.91
C PRO A 223 6.20 -0.49 15.01
N GLY A 224 6.71 -0.32 16.22
CA GLY A 224 7.84 0.58 16.50
C GLY A 224 7.47 2.07 16.65
N LEU A 225 6.18 2.43 16.52
CA LEU A 225 5.71 3.80 16.77
C LEU A 225 5.18 3.93 18.20
N GLY A 226 5.77 4.83 18.98
CA GLY A 226 5.23 5.27 20.26
C GLY A 226 4.32 6.48 20.11
N ALA A 227 3.79 6.96 21.24
CA ALA A 227 2.92 8.13 21.29
C ALA A 227 3.62 9.38 20.71
N GLY A 228 4.93 9.54 20.92
CA GLY A 228 5.71 10.66 20.38
C GLY A 228 5.87 10.57 18.86
N GLU A 229 6.19 9.39 18.32
CA GLU A 229 6.30 9.17 16.87
C GLU A 229 4.96 9.39 16.16
N LEU A 230 3.85 8.95 16.77
CA LEU A 230 2.50 9.19 16.25
C LEU A 230 2.14 10.68 16.27
N ASP A 231 2.39 11.38 17.37
CA ASP A 231 2.10 12.81 17.48
C ASP A 231 2.94 13.65 16.50
N ASN A 232 4.23 13.34 16.36
CA ASN A 232 5.12 13.97 15.39
C ASN A 232 4.66 13.70 13.95
N SER A 233 4.25 12.46 13.65
CA SER A 233 3.74 12.11 12.31
C SER A 233 2.43 12.85 12.01
N ALA A 234 1.54 12.98 12.99
CA ALA A 234 0.32 13.77 12.85
C ALA A 234 0.63 15.24 12.59
N ALA A 235 1.54 15.85 13.36
CA ALA A 235 1.98 17.22 13.15
C ALA A 235 2.58 17.45 11.74
N HIS A 236 3.37 16.49 11.23
CA HIS A 236 3.88 16.53 9.87
C HIS A 236 2.77 16.46 8.82
N CYS A 237 1.77 15.61 9.00
CA CYS A 237 0.64 15.53 8.07
C CYS A 237 -0.17 16.83 8.07
N VAL A 238 -0.42 17.45 9.23
CA VAL A 238 -1.08 18.77 9.32
C VAL A 238 -0.31 19.81 8.52
N LYS A 239 1.02 19.88 8.65
CA LYS A 239 1.86 20.79 7.86
C LYS A 239 1.76 20.49 6.36
N ALA A 240 1.69 19.22 5.96
CA ALA A 240 1.58 18.82 4.55
C ALA A 240 0.23 19.22 3.91
N LEU A 241 -0.80 19.59 4.70
CA LEU A 241 -2.05 20.13 4.17
C LEU A 241 -1.88 21.54 3.57
N GLU A 242 -0.71 22.16 3.72
CA GLU A 242 -0.33 23.41 3.06
C GLU A 242 0.40 23.17 1.71
N ASP A 243 0.60 21.92 1.29
CA ASP A 243 1.29 21.61 0.02
C ASP A 243 0.54 22.23 -1.16
N PRO A 244 1.24 22.82 -2.15
CA PRO A 244 0.60 23.42 -3.32
C PRO A 244 -0.19 22.42 -4.17
N VAL A 245 0.13 21.12 -4.11
CA VAL A 245 -0.49 20.08 -4.92
C VAL A 245 -1.65 19.42 -4.16
N SER A 246 -2.86 19.49 -4.73
CA SER A 246 -4.07 18.94 -4.09
C SER A 246 -3.96 17.46 -3.75
N SER A 247 -3.44 16.63 -4.67
CA SER A 247 -3.31 15.18 -4.43
C SER A 247 -2.32 14.84 -3.32
N VAL A 248 -1.32 15.69 -3.06
CA VAL A 248 -0.45 15.55 -1.89
C VAL A 248 -1.24 15.83 -0.61
N ARG A 249 -2.00 16.93 -0.58
CA ARG A 249 -2.86 17.26 0.56
C ARG A 249 -3.86 16.15 0.87
N ASP A 250 -4.48 15.58 -0.17
CA ASP A 250 -5.46 14.51 -0.02
C ASP A 250 -4.82 13.24 0.59
N ALA A 251 -3.65 12.83 0.07
CA ALA A 251 -2.92 11.67 0.58
C ALA A 251 -2.46 11.85 2.05
N PHE A 252 -1.95 13.03 2.41
CA PHE A 252 -1.56 13.33 3.79
C PHE A 252 -2.76 13.50 4.72
N ALA A 253 -3.90 13.99 4.22
CA ALA A 253 -5.13 14.06 4.99
C ALA A 253 -5.61 12.65 5.37
N GLU A 254 -5.58 11.71 4.43
CA GLU A 254 -5.90 10.30 4.70
C GLU A 254 -4.96 9.68 5.73
N ALA A 255 -3.65 9.91 5.59
CA ALA A 255 -2.64 9.43 6.52
C ALA A 255 -2.84 10.00 7.93
N LEU A 256 -3.12 11.30 8.05
CA LEU A 256 -3.41 11.96 9.33
C LEU A 256 -4.59 11.28 10.04
N GLY A 257 -5.70 11.08 9.34
CA GLY A 257 -6.87 10.42 9.92
C GLY A 257 -6.57 9.01 10.43
N SER A 258 -5.80 8.24 9.66
CA SER A 258 -5.39 6.88 10.05
C SER A 258 -4.45 6.87 11.26
N LEU A 259 -3.48 7.79 11.32
CA LEU A 259 -2.54 7.91 12.45
C LEU A 259 -3.24 8.32 13.74
N LEU A 260 -4.15 9.29 13.67
CA LEU A 260 -4.96 9.71 14.83
C LEU A 260 -5.86 8.58 15.30
N ALA A 261 -6.47 7.84 14.38
CA ALA A 261 -7.30 6.68 14.72
C ALA A 261 -6.46 5.63 15.46
N LEU A 262 -5.26 5.31 14.99
CA LEU A 262 -4.34 4.40 15.71
C LEU A 262 -3.94 4.96 17.09
N GLY A 263 -3.62 6.25 17.18
CA GLY A 263 -3.27 6.90 18.45
C GLY A 263 -4.40 6.88 19.49
N MET A 264 -5.66 6.81 19.03
CA MET A 264 -6.83 6.73 19.91
C MET A 264 -7.22 5.32 20.33
N ASN A 265 -6.65 4.29 19.70
CA ASN A 265 -6.94 2.88 19.94
C ASN A 265 -5.63 2.15 20.31
N PRO A 266 -5.07 2.40 21.52
CA PRO A 266 -3.81 1.78 21.95
C PRO A 266 -3.83 0.25 21.93
N GLU A 267 -5.00 -0.37 22.12
CA GLU A 267 -5.20 -1.81 22.03
C GLU A 267 -4.94 -2.40 20.63
N ALA A 268 -5.00 -1.57 19.59
CA ALA A 268 -4.70 -1.97 18.22
C ALA A 268 -3.24 -1.76 17.83
N GLN A 269 -2.42 -1.19 18.72
CA GLN A 269 -0.99 -1.00 18.46
C GLN A 269 -0.25 -2.32 18.62
N VAL A 270 0.47 -2.72 17.57
CA VAL A 270 1.27 -3.93 17.57
C VAL A 270 2.59 -3.64 18.26
N GLN A 271 2.88 -4.36 19.33
CA GLN A 271 4.22 -4.38 19.90
C GLN A 271 5.13 -5.13 18.93
N SER A 272 6.16 -4.44 18.42
CA SER A 272 7.12 -5.05 17.52
C SER A 272 7.79 -6.25 18.21
N GLY A 273 7.71 -7.44 17.61
CA GLY A 273 8.08 -8.71 18.23
C GLY A 273 9.51 -8.72 18.79
N GLY A 274 9.62 -8.58 20.10
CA GLY A 274 10.85 -8.71 20.87
C GLY A 274 10.50 -9.18 22.29
N LYS A 275 11.30 -10.09 22.85
CA LYS A 275 11.20 -10.52 24.26
C LYS A 275 11.57 -9.35 25.17
N GLY A 276 10.62 -8.47 25.47
CA GLY A 276 10.78 -7.37 26.39
C GLY A 276 9.42 -6.84 26.80
N SER A 277 9.27 -6.48 28.08
CA SER A 277 8.11 -5.73 28.56
C SER A 277 8.17 -4.33 27.94
N PHE A 278 7.51 -4.15 26.79
CA PHE A 278 7.33 -2.82 26.24
C PHE A 278 6.28 -2.09 27.07
N PRO A 279 6.46 -0.77 27.33
CA PRO A 279 5.42 0.03 27.95
C PRO A 279 4.11 -0.15 27.19
N SER A 280 3.00 -0.28 27.91
CA SER A 280 1.68 -0.36 27.28
C SER A 280 1.48 0.88 26.40
N ALA A 281 0.94 0.65 25.21
CA ALA A 281 0.49 1.72 24.33
C ALA A 281 -0.44 2.65 25.13
N LYS A 282 -0.16 3.96 25.10
CA LYS A 282 -0.99 4.96 25.74
C LYS A 282 -1.84 5.66 24.69
N LYS A 283 -3.11 5.87 25.03
CA LYS A 283 -4.02 6.67 24.21
C LYS A 283 -3.43 8.08 24.07
N LEU A 284 -3.40 8.60 22.84
CA LEU A 284 -2.90 9.93 22.55
C LEU A 284 -3.98 10.97 22.90
N GLU A 285 -4.05 11.36 24.17
CA GLU A 285 -5.05 12.29 24.68
C GLU A 285 -4.93 13.68 24.02
N GLY A 286 -6.09 14.26 23.71
CA GLY A 286 -6.20 15.58 23.07
C GLY A 286 -5.71 15.64 21.62
N CYS A 287 -5.38 14.51 20.97
CA CYS A 287 -4.83 14.51 19.62
C CYS A 287 -5.77 15.12 18.57
N LEU A 288 -7.07 14.86 18.67
CA LEU A 288 -8.08 15.41 17.75
C LEU A 288 -8.16 16.93 17.88
N GLN A 289 -8.15 17.44 19.12
CA GLN A 289 -8.11 18.87 19.36
C GLN A 289 -6.82 19.49 18.81
N ARG A 290 -5.68 18.87 19.07
CA ARG A 290 -4.34 19.36 18.71
C ARG A 290 -4.10 19.39 17.19
N HIS A 291 -4.54 18.34 16.49
CA HIS A 291 -4.19 18.11 15.08
C HIS A 291 -5.34 18.31 14.09
N LEU A 292 -6.59 18.40 14.56
CA LEU A 292 -7.74 18.67 13.70
C LEU A 292 -8.44 19.99 14.09
N SER A 293 -9.01 20.09 15.28
CA SER A 293 -9.84 21.24 15.68
C SER A 293 -9.07 22.56 15.76
N LEU A 294 -7.88 22.56 16.38
CA LEU A 294 -7.06 23.76 16.52
C LEU A 294 -6.45 24.22 15.18
N PRO A 295 -5.89 23.33 14.33
CA PRO A 295 -5.49 23.73 12.98
C PRO A 295 -6.64 24.25 12.14
N PHE A 296 -7.85 23.69 12.28
CA PHE A 296 -9.03 24.14 11.54
C PHE A 296 -9.42 25.58 11.91
N SER A 297 -9.51 25.87 13.22
CA SER A 297 -9.83 27.21 13.73
C SER A 297 -8.75 28.26 13.43
N ARG A 298 -7.49 27.85 13.25
CA ARG A 298 -6.39 28.74 12.83
C ARG A 298 -6.37 29.02 11.33
N ALA A 299 -6.90 28.10 10.52
CA ALA A 299 -6.97 28.22 9.07
C ALA A 299 -8.07 29.22 8.67
N ASN A 300 -7.86 30.51 8.92
CA ASN A 300 -8.83 31.58 8.67
C ASN A 300 -8.59 32.31 7.33
N GLY A 301 -9.67 32.76 6.71
CA GLY A 301 -9.63 33.51 5.46
C GLY A 301 -9.69 32.66 4.18
N PRO A 302 -9.82 33.31 3.00
CA PRO A 302 -10.05 32.64 1.72
C PRO A 302 -8.85 31.81 1.25
N ARG A 303 -7.62 32.21 1.61
CA ARG A 303 -6.37 31.53 1.24
C ARG A 303 -6.12 30.22 2.00
N SER A 304 -6.87 29.95 3.07
CA SER A 304 -6.72 28.74 3.89
C SER A 304 -7.82 27.70 3.62
N LYS A 305 -8.61 27.89 2.55
CA LYS A 305 -9.67 26.95 2.13
C LYS A 305 -9.13 25.52 1.93
N ASP A 306 -7.98 25.39 1.30
CA ASP A 306 -7.37 24.09 0.99
C ASP A 306 -6.96 23.33 2.24
N VAL A 307 -6.44 24.04 3.25
CA VAL A 307 -6.09 23.46 4.56
C VAL A 307 -7.35 22.97 5.28
N ARG A 308 -8.42 23.79 5.30
CA ARG A 308 -9.71 23.38 5.91
C ARG A 308 -10.31 22.16 5.21
N MET A 309 -10.20 22.07 3.89
CA MET A 309 -10.61 20.89 3.12
C MET A 309 -9.79 19.66 3.50
N GLY A 310 -8.47 19.79 3.61
CA GLY A 310 -7.57 18.72 4.05
C GLY A 310 -7.91 18.21 5.45
N ILE A 311 -8.10 19.11 6.43
CA ILE A 311 -8.47 18.72 7.80
C ILE A 311 -9.83 18.01 7.83
N THR A 312 -10.77 18.45 7.01
CA THR A 312 -12.07 17.79 6.85
C THR A 312 -11.91 16.37 6.33
N LEU A 313 -11.07 16.17 5.31
CA LEU A 313 -10.76 14.84 4.79
C LEU A 313 -10.04 13.98 5.84
N SER A 314 -9.21 14.57 6.71
CA SER A 314 -8.62 13.86 7.84
C SER A 314 -9.64 13.39 8.86
N TRP A 315 -10.65 14.22 9.19
CA TRP A 315 -11.80 13.79 10.00
C TRP A 315 -12.54 12.62 9.36
N VAL A 316 -12.79 12.69 8.04
CA VAL A 316 -13.43 11.61 7.28
C VAL A 316 -12.63 10.30 7.39
N SER A 317 -11.32 10.35 7.09
CA SER A 317 -10.43 9.18 7.18
C SER A 317 -10.36 8.62 8.60
N PHE A 318 -10.30 9.50 9.61
CA PHE A 318 -10.35 9.11 11.02
C PHE A 318 -11.64 8.36 11.36
N LEU A 319 -12.82 8.91 11.04
CA LEU A 319 -14.11 8.29 11.32
C LEU A 319 -14.27 6.95 10.59
N GLN A 320 -13.82 6.88 9.34
CA GLN A 320 -13.78 5.63 8.57
C GLN A 320 -12.92 4.58 9.26
N ALA A 321 -11.73 4.94 9.77
CA ALA A 321 -10.86 4.02 10.49
C ALA A 321 -11.46 3.56 11.82
N ILE A 322 -12.00 4.48 12.63
CA ILE A 322 -12.71 4.17 13.89
C ILE A 322 -13.85 3.16 13.65
N ARG A 323 -14.62 3.37 12.58
CA ARG A 323 -15.77 2.51 12.28
C ARG A 323 -15.39 1.20 11.60
N LEU A 324 -14.71 1.26 10.47
CA LEU A 324 -14.52 0.10 9.59
C LEU A 324 -13.36 -0.80 10.06
N ARG A 325 -12.33 -0.21 10.69
CA ARG A 325 -11.16 -0.96 11.14
C ARG A 325 -11.23 -1.31 12.62
N TYR A 326 -11.59 -0.35 13.48
CA TYR A 326 -11.63 -0.59 14.93
C TYR A 326 -13.01 -0.99 15.46
N LEU A 327 -14.04 -0.99 14.60
CA LEU A 327 -15.39 -1.46 14.91
C LEU A 327 -15.97 -0.85 16.20
N ARG A 328 -15.62 0.41 16.48
CA ARG A 328 -16.08 1.10 17.69
C ARG A 328 -17.60 1.34 17.63
N PRO A 329 -18.30 1.29 18.79
CA PRO A 329 -19.75 1.44 18.84
C PRO A 329 -20.21 2.85 18.46
N ASP A 330 -21.47 2.94 18.02
CA ASP A 330 -22.06 4.18 17.48
C ASP A 330 -22.09 5.32 18.50
N THR A 331 -22.15 5.00 19.79
CA THR A 331 -22.09 5.98 20.88
C THR A 331 -20.79 6.77 20.90
N GLU A 332 -19.66 6.16 20.53
CA GLU A 332 -18.39 6.89 20.41
C GLU A 332 -18.37 7.78 19.17
N LEU A 333 -18.99 7.34 18.06
CA LEU A 333 -19.13 8.15 16.85
C LEU A 333 -19.95 9.42 17.11
N GLN A 334 -20.98 9.35 17.95
CA GLN A 334 -21.76 10.52 18.38
C GLN A 334 -20.89 11.55 19.11
N ASN A 335 -19.98 11.10 19.99
CA ASN A 335 -19.05 12.00 20.68
C ASN A 335 -18.10 12.71 19.71
N TYR A 336 -17.62 12.01 18.68
CA TYR A 336 -16.81 12.64 17.64
C TYR A 336 -17.63 13.58 16.75
N ALA A 337 -18.89 13.25 16.48
CA ALA A 337 -19.81 14.11 15.75
C ALA A 337 -20.01 15.46 16.47
N LEU A 338 -20.20 15.42 17.78
CA LEU A 338 -20.33 16.63 18.60
C LEU A 338 -19.08 17.50 18.55
N GLN A 339 -17.88 16.91 18.66
CA GLN A 339 -16.61 17.65 18.52
C GLN A 339 -16.47 18.29 17.14
N VAL A 340 -16.89 17.59 16.08
CA VAL A 340 -16.89 18.16 14.73
C VAL A 340 -17.87 19.32 14.65
N MET A 341 -19.10 19.18 15.14
CA MET A 341 -20.10 20.25 15.14
C MET A 341 -19.64 21.47 15.93
N GLU A 342 -19.00 21.28 17.09
CA GLU A 342 -18.43 22.36 17.90
C GLU A 342 -17.33 23.11 17.14
N MET A 343 -16.44 22.39 16.45
CA MET A 343 -15.43 22.99 15.59
C MET A 343 -16.05 23.84 14.47
N LEU A 344 -17.17 23.40 13.88
CA LEU A 344 -17.87 24.12 12.79
C LEU A 344 -18.70 25.32 13.25
N ASN A 345 -19.18 25.30 14.49
CA ASN A 345 -19.99 26.37 15.08
C ASN A 345 -19.17 27.59 15.53
N THR A 346 -17.89 27.67 15.18
CA THR A 346 -17.11 28.89 15.42
C THR A 346 -17.51 29.97 14.41
N ASP A 347 -17.94 31.13 14.90
CA ASP A 347 -18.55 32.28 14.19
C ASP A 347 -17.67 32.95 13.09
N ALA A 348 -16.60 32.29 12.64
CA ALA A 348 -15.50 32.87 11.86
C ALA A 348 -15.49 32.52 10.36
N PHE A 349 -16.51 31.82 9.83
CA PHE A 349 -16.44 31.23 8.49
C PHE A 349 -17.56 31.66 7.53
N ASP A 350 -17.17 31.87 6.27
CA ASP A 350 -18.07 32.15 5.15
C ASP A 350 -19.12 31.02 4.99
N ALA A 351 -20.40 31.40 4.84
CA ALA A 351 -21.55 30.49 4.79
C ALA A 351 -21.38 29.37 3.74
N HIS A 352 -20.68 29.66 2.64
CA HIS A 352 -20.42 28.70 1.56
C HIS A 352 -19.43 27.58 1.97
N ALA A 353 -18.47 27.88 2.85
CA ALA A 353 -17.52 26.91 3.37
C ALA A 353 -18.18 25.98 4.40
N GLN A 354 -19.05 26.52 5.26
CA GLN A 354 -19.85 25.75 6.22
C GLN A 354 -20.80 24.78 5.51
N VAL A 355 -21.50 25.21 4.46
CA VAL A 355 -22.43 24.36 3.70
C VAL A 355 -21.72 23.22 2.97
N LEU A 356 -20.55 23.46 2.35
CA LEU A 356 -19.81 22.39 1.66
C LEU A 356 -19.21 21.37 2.64
N LEU A 357 -18.78 21.83 3.82
CA LEU A 357 -18.26 20.97 4.88
C LEU A 357 -19.36 20.13 5.51
N LEU A 358 -20.48 20.77 5.88
CA LEU A 358 -21.68 20.11 6.38
C LEU A 358 -22.20 19.12 5.34
N ALA A 359 -22.27 19.48 4.06
CA ALA A 359 -22.68 18.56 3.01
C ALA A 359 -21.75 17.34 2.91
N ARG A 360 -20.43 17.49 3.03
CA ARG A 360 -19.47 16.36 3.00
C ARG A 360 -19.53 15.50 4.26
N ILE A 361 -19.67 16.10 5.44
CA ILE A 361 -19.79 15.39 6.71
C ILE A 361 -21.17 14.71 6.79
N SER A 362 -22.25 15.38 6.41
CA SER A 362 -23.60 14.81 6.29
C SER A 362 -23.69 13.74 5.21
N PHE A 363 -22.98 13.87 4.08
CA PHE A 363 -22.85 12.80 3.09
C PHE A 363 -22.04 11.62 3.64
N LEU A 364 -21.05 11.86 4.51
CA LEU A 364 -20.34 10.80 5.21
C LEU A 364 -21.22 10.10 6.24
N PHE A 365 -21.98 10.85 7.05
CA PHE A 365 -22.99 10.30 7.93
C PHE A 365 -24.06 9.56 7.13
N ALA A 366 -24.49 10.07 5.98
CA ALA A 366 -25.43 9.42 5.08
C ALA A 366 -24.84 8.15 4.46
N ILE A 367 -23.56 8.13 4.08
CA ILE A 367 -22.88 6.91 3.61
C ILE A 367 -22.74 5.91 4.75
N ILE A 368 -22.35 6.35 5.95
CA ILE A 368 -22.27 5.49 7.14
C ILE A 368 -23.65 4.92 7.46
N ILE A 369 -24.72 5.72 7.39
CA ILE A 369 -26.11 5.31 7.59
C ILE A 369 -26.60 4.40 6.45
N LEU A 370 -26.24 4.67 5.19
CA LEU A 370 -26.62 3.85 4.04
C LEU A 370 -25.92 2.48 4.08
N HIS A 371 -24.67 2.45 4.52
CA HIS A 371 -23.92 1.22 4.77
C HIS A 371 -24.49 0.47 5.99
N MET A 372 -24.97 1.18 7.01
CA MET A 372 -25.72 0.59 8.13
C MET A 372 -27.02 -0.06 7.68
N LEU A 373 -27.80 0.62 6.82
CA LEU A 373 -29.01 0.07 6.22
C LEU A 373 -28.68 -1.16 5.36
N LEU A 374 -27.62 -1.12 4.56
CA LEU A 374 -27.20 -2.28 3.74
C LEU A 374 -26.82 -3.48 4.60
N ILE A 375 -26.08 -3.26 5.71
CA ILE A 375 -25.69 -4.32 6.65
C ILE A 375 -26.93 -4.85 7.41
N CYS A 376 -27.83 -3.98 7.87
CA CYS A 376 -29.10 -4.38 8.49
C CYS A 376 -30.01 -5.15 7.53
N LEU A 377 -30.08 -4.77 6.25
CA LEU A 377 -30.79 -5.52 5.21
C LEU A 377 -30.12 -6.88 4.94
N THR A 378 -28.78 -6.93 4.93
CA THR A 378 -28.04 -8.19 4.72
C THR A 378 -28.21 -9.15 5.90
N ILE A 379 -28.27 -8.63 7.13
CA ILE A 379 -28.54 -9.41 8.35
C ILE A 379 -30.01 -9.83 8.40
N SER A 380 -30.95 -8.95 8.03
CA SER A 380 -32.40 -9.27 8.01
C SER A 380 -32.75 -10.28 6.91
N CYS A 381 -32.09 -10.22 5.75
CA CYS A 381 -32.26 -11.21 4.68
C CYS A 381 -31.62 -12.57 5.01
N ASN A 382 -30.60 -12.63 5.87
CA ASN A 382 -30.01 -13.87 6.37
C ASN A 382 -30.72 -14.44 7.61
N LEU A 383 -31.71 -13.72 8.16
CA LEU A 383 -32.57 -14.16 9.27
C LEU A 383 -33.95 -14.66 8.83
N VAL A 384 -34.17 -14.87 7.52
CA VAL A 384 -35.25 -15.72 7.02
C VAL A 384 -34.66 -17.06 6.56
N PRO A 385 -34.32 -18.00 7.47
CA PRO A 385 -34.26 -19.39 7.08
C PRO A 385 -35.70 -19.88 6.88
N PHE A 386 -35.93 -20.51 5.73
CA PHE A 386 -36.90 -21.58 5.50
C PHE A 386 -37.93 -21.83 6.63
N LEU A 387 -39.19 -21.50 6.33
CA LEU A 387 -40.33 -22.28 6.80
C LEU A 387 -40.18 -23.75 6.38
#